data_AF-A0A950R0C8-F1
#
_entry.id   AF-A0A950R0C8-F1
#
_cell.length_a   1.000
_cell.length_b   1.000
_cell.length_c   1.000
_cell.angle_alpha   90.00
_cell.angle_beta   90.00
_cell.angle_gamma   90.00
#
_symmetry.space_group_name_H-M   'P 1'
#
loop_
_entity.id
_entity.type
_entity.pdbx_description
1 polymer ?
#
loop_
_entity_poly.entity_id
_entity_poly.type
_entity_poly.pdbx_seq_one_letter_code
_entity_poly.pdbx_strand_id
1 'polypeptide(L)'
;MTESTIQAKAEPAHAQHAALTDAERTLLREHATRTARSCAWLSPGHRSPRPMQMFRKSIRRLARLEHELYHLRSGEPSDDLKVLYDSFRLIRTDIQDLHDGTKFLTKLPAVRTPTDESIPRAIVIARALLVATKDRLSEGEFLFFLDAVQQIEPLRLAELGGMLPALKLVLLERIADAGFKALEAFRRHGAEGASYDLARIIASLRLIGEIDWKEHLEQLSLVHRTLNGDPAGVYPRMEFESREAYRQQIERIAAHADIGEIELARRAVQMATDAEIPASAPEALRTRLRHAGYYLLDDAGSQELLHQAGYRPWFGASVQHLLRKYPDEIYIIGIEFVTLMTVVLLLMSLVPTHGGWGLIFSSLLLVIPATQAAVELMNYLATAILSPRPLPKVDFSQGVDASCATMVAIPTLLLNDRQIRDLVADLEVRYLVNRDANIFYALLTDLPDTAEPAGDEDHRVDLARRLIEDLNEKYASEPYGGFYLFHRHRIYNPREGAWMGWERKRGKLLDLNKLLRKVYDPFPVKAGDLS
;
A
#
# COMPACT_ATOMS: atom_id res chain seq x y z
N MET A 1 28.31 20.25 44.74
CA MET A 1 29.76 20.44 44.51
C MET A 1 30.25 19.13 43.94
N THR A 2 30.60 18.93 42.68
CA THR A 2 31.11 19.75 41.56
C THR A 2 30.84 18.89 40.31
N GLU A 3 30.06 19.34 39.33
CA GLU A 3 30.48 20.07 38.11
C GLU A 3 31.49 19.35 37.19
N SER A 4 31.05 19.17 35.93
CA SER A 4 31.84 18.97 34.70
C SER A 4 32.47 17.57 34.53
N THR A 5 32.44 16.85 33.40
CA THR A 5 32.35 17.21 31.98
C THR A 5 31.97 15.93 31.20
N ILE A 6 31.47 16.10 29.96
CA ILE A 6 31.24 15.10 28.90
C ILE A 6 29.83 14.49 28.84
N GLN A 7 28.91 15.23 28.21
CA GLN A 7 28.13 14.69 27.10
C GLN A 7 27.65 15.84 26.20
N ALA A 8 28.37 15.99 25.09
CA ALA A 8 28.07 16.94 24.04
C ALA A 8 26.94 16.39 23.15
N LYS A 9 25.96 17.25 22.89
CA LYS A 9 25.18 17.38 21.65
C LYS A 9 24.72 16.08 20.96
N ALA A 10 23.48 15.73 21.24
CA ALA A 10 22.56 15.16 20.26
C ALA A 10 21.16 15.76 20.52
N GLU A 11 20.94 16.99 20.04
CA GLU A 11 19.57 17.51 19.89
C GLU A 11 18.89 16.70 18.77
N PRO A 12 17.69 16.16 18.98
CA PRO A 12 17.00 15.38 17.96
C PRO A 12 16.59 16.27 16.78
N ALA A 13 16.81 15.77 15.56
CA ALA A 13 16.54 16.43 14.29
C ALA A 13 15.04 16.56 13.94
N HIS A 14 14.17 16.84 14.92
CA HIS A 14 12.72 17.04 14.76
C HIS A 14 12.25 18.47 15.07
N ALA A 15 13.17 19.43 15.17
CA ALA A 15 12.85 20.83 15.41
C ALA A 15 13.24 21.71 14.21
N GLN A 16 12.42 21.71 13.16
CA GLN A 16 12.44 22.78 12.15
C GLN A 16 11.11 22.95 11.38
N HIS A 17 9.97 22.85 12.07
CA HIS A 17 8.78 23.58 11.64
C HIS A 17 9.02 25.07 11.96
N ALA A 18 9.50 25.86 11.00
CA ALA A 18 9.42 27.31 11.14
C ALA A 18 7.93 27.65 11.30
N ALA A 19 7.53 28.06 12.50
CA ALA A 19 6.15 28.44 12.77
C ALA A 19 5.78 29.60 11.85
N LEU A 20 4.90 29.34 10.88
CA LEU A 20 4.38 30.36 9.98
C LEU A 20 3.91 31.56 10.78
N THR A 21 4.41 32.74 10.45
CA THR A 21 3.98 33.99 11.08
C THR A 21 2.51 34.26 10.72
N ASP A 22 1.80 35.01 11.56
CA ASP A 22 0.39 35.33 11.30
C ASP A 22 0.20 36.12 9.99
N ALA A 23 1.19 36.94 9.61
CA ALA A 23 1.20 37.65 8.34
C ALA A 23 1.29 36.68 7.14
N GLU A 24 2.19 35.69 7.20
CA GLU A 24 2.31 34.65 6.16
C GLU A 24 1.04 33.81 6.06
N ARG A 25 0.47 33.39 7.20
CA ARG A 25 -0.80 32.65 7.23
C ARG A 25 -1.94 33.44 6.57
N THR A 26 -2.01 34.74 6.84
CA THR A 26 -3.06 35.60 6.27
C THR A 26 -2.89 35.73 4.76
N LEU A 27 -1.68 35.97 4.27
CA LEU A 27 -1.37 36.05 2.84
C LEU A 27 -1.68 34.73 2.12
N LEU A 28 -1.24 33.60 2.67
CA LEU A 28 -1.49 32.27 2.12
C LEU A 28 -2.99 31.98 2.06
N ARG A 29 -3.73 32.29 3.13
CA ARG A 29 -5.19 32.10 3.18
C ARG A 29 -5.91 32.97 2.14
N GLU A 30 -5.49 34.21 1.95
CA GLU A 30 -6.08 35.10 0.94
C GLU A 30 -5.86 34.53 -0.47
N HIS A 31 -4.63 34.11 -0.79
CA HIS A 31 -4.31 33.48 -2.08
C HIS A 31 -5.09 32.17 -2.28
N ALA A 32 -5.13 31.29 -1.28
CA ALA A 32 -5.90 30.05 -1.31
C ALA A 32 -7.39 30.33 -1.58
N THR A 33 -7.96 31.33 -0.89
CA THR A 33 -9.36 31.72 -1.04
C THR A 33 -9.67 32.24 -2.43
N ARG A 34 -8.81 33.12 -2.95
CA ARG A 34 -8.94 33.68 -4.29
C ARG A 34 -8.87 32.58 -5.34
N THR A 35 -7.92 31.64 -5.19
CA THR A 35 -7.74 30.53 -6.12
C THR A 35 -8.95 29.60 -6.13
N ALA A 36 -9.40 29.13 -4.97
CA ALA A 36 -10.56 28.26 -4.86
C ALA A 36 -11.82 28.88 -5.50
N ARG A 37 -12.05 30.17 -5.30
CA ARG A 37 -13.20 30.89 -5.88
C ARG A 37 -13.09 31.20 -7.36
N SER A 38 -11.87 31.23 -7.91
CA SER A 38 -11.61 31.57 -9.32
C SER A 38 -11.85 30.41 -10.29
N CYS A 39 -12.00 29.19 -9.78
CA CYS A 39 -12.16 27.98 -10.57
C CYS A 39 -13.61 27.81 -11.03
N ALA A 40 -13.85 27.88 -12.34
CA ALA A 40 -15.14 27.50 -12.92
C ALA A 40 -15.09 26.03 -13.36
N TRP A 41 -15.95 25.19 -12.78
CA TRP A 41 -15.97 23.75 -13.06
C TRP A 41 -16.38 23.42 -14.50
N LEU A 42 -15.67 22.47 -15.10
CA LEU A 42 -16.07 21.84 -16.36
C LEU A 42 -16.81 20.53 -16.08
N SER A 43 -17.56 20.04 -17.06
CA SER A 43 -18.36 18.82 -16.93
C SER A 43 -17.51 17.62 -16.49
N PRO A 44 -18.05 16.73 -15.63
CA PRO A 44 -17.38 15.50 -15.23
C PRO A 44 -16.91 14.69 -16.44
N GLY A 45 -15.66 14.24 -16.42
CA GLY A 45 -15.04 13.47 -17.51
C GLY A 45 -14.35 14.31 -18.60
N HIS A 46 -14.44 15.64 -18.56
CA HIS A 46 -13.64 16.49 -19.44
C HIS A 46 -12.15 16.34 -19.11
N ARG A 47 -11.34 15.96 -20.11
CA ARG A 47 -9.90 15.77 -19.96
C ARG A 47 -9.14 16.92 -20.63
N SER A 48 -8.20 17.51 -19.90
CA SER A 48 -7.36 18.58 -20.43
C SER A 48 -6.06 18.01 -21.02
N PRO A 49 -5.71 18.31 -22.28
CA PRO A 49 -4.39 17.99 -22.83
C PRO A 49 -3.29 18.96 -22.32
N ARG A 50 -3.67 20.02 -21.59
CA ARG A 50 -2.79 21.10 -21.16
C ARG A 50 -1.56 20.63 -20.35
N PRO A 51 -1.67 19.70 -19.39
CA PRO A 51 -0.51 19.20 -18.65
C PRO A 51 0.57 18.61 -19.58
N MET A 52 0.16 17.80 -20.56
CA MET A 52 1.07 17.19 -21.53
C MET A 52 1.71 18.23 -22.45
N GLN A 53 0.95 19.27 -22.83
CA GLN A 53 1.49 20.39 -23.60
C GLN A 53 2.53 21.18 -22.79
N MET A 54 2.24 21.48 -21.52
CA MET A 54 3.17 22.16 -20.61
C MET A 54 4.45 21.34 -20.40
N PHE A 55 4.32 20.03 -20.22
CA PHE A 55 5.46 19.13 -20.03
C PHE A 55 6.36 19.11 -21.28
N ARG A 56 5.79 18.86 -22.47
CA ARG A 56 6.54 18.87 -23.74
C ARG A 56 7.16 20.23 -24.05
N LYS A 57 6.51 21.34 -23.68
CA LYS A 57 7.07 22.69 -23.84
C LYS A 57 8.26 22.89 -22.89
N SER A 58 8.12 22.51 -21.62
CA SER A 58 9.16 22.66 -20.61
C SER A 58 10.40 21.84 -20.93
N ILE A 59 10.25 20.57 -21.32
CA ILE A 59 11.38 19.72 -21.72
C ILE A 59 12.14 20.32 -22.92
N ARG A 60 11.44 20.71 -23.98
CA ARG A 60 12.09 21.32 -25.16
C ARG A 60 12.86 22.59 -24.79
N ARG A 61 12.29 23.41 -23.91
CA ARG A 61 12.92 24.65 -23.43
C ARG A 61 14.14 24.35 -22.56
N LEU A 62 14.04 23.43 -21.61
CA LEU A 62 15.15 23.05 -20.72
C LEU A 62 16.29 22.37 -21.50
N ALA A 63 15.98 21.50 -22.48
CA ALA A 63 16.99 20.88 -23.33
C ALA A 63 17.73 21.93 -24.19
N ARG A 64 17.01 22.93 -24.72
CA ARG A 64 17.63 24.06 -25.40
C ARG A 64 18.52 24.87 -24.46
N LEU A 65 18.02 25.16 -23.25
CA LEU A 65 18.75 25.92 -22.25
C LEU A 65 20.06 25.21 -21.83
N GLU A 66 20.00 23.89 -21.63
CA GLU A 66 21.15 23.05 -21.33
C GLU A 66 22.20 23.11 -22.46
N HIS A 67 21.75 22.99 -23.71
CA HIS A 67 22.63 23.10 -24.87
C HIS A 67 23.30 24.48 -24.96
N GLU A 68 22.53 25.56 -24.78
CA GLU A 68 23.05 26.93 -24.81
C GLU A 68 24.07 27.17 -23.69
N LEU A 69 23.83 26.62 -22.48
CA LEU A 69 24.75 26.73 -21.34
C LEU A 69 26.03 25.92 -21.55
N TYR A 70 25.95 24.74 -22.18
CA TYR A 70 27.13 23.96 -22.53
C TYR A 70 28.04 24.66 -23.54
N HIS A 71 27.45 25.41 -24.48
CA HIS A 71 28.17 26.14 -25.52
C HIS A 71 28.56 27.57 -25.13
N LEU A 72 28.30 27.98 -23.89
CA LEU A 72 28.65 29.30 -23.38
C LEU A 72 30.17 29.40 -23.21
N ARG A 73 30.87 29.77 -24.30
CA ARG A 73 32.29 30.10 -24.29
C ARG A 73 32.42 31.56 -23.86
N SER A 74 33.17 31.78 -22.78
CA SER A 74 33.68 33.07 -22.23
C SER A 74 32.81 33.80 -21.19
N GLY A 75 33.39 33.97 -19.99
CA GLY A 75 32.87 34.69 -18.82
C GLY A 75 32.63 33.80 -17.61
N GLU A 76 32.87 34.30 -16.39
CA GLU A 76 32.34 33.64 -15.19
C GLU A 76 30.81 33.73 -15.23
N PRO A 77 30.07 32.59 -15.28
CA PRO A 77 28.61 32.62 -15.33
C PRO A 77 28.03 33.29 -14.09
N SER A 78 26.87 33.94 -14.24
CA SER A 78 26.13 34.45 -13.07
C SER A 78 25.74 33.30 -12.14
N ASP A 79 25.53 33.61 -10.86
CA ASP A 79 25.23 32.59 -9.85
C ASP A 79 23.98 31.78 -10.18
N ASP A 80 22.96 32.41 -10.77
CA ASP A 80 21.75 31.72 -11.25
C ASP A 80 22.06 30.68 -12.34
N LEU A 81 22.96 31.01 -13.29
CA LEU A 81 23.35 30.08 -14.35
C LEU A 81 24.23 28.94 -13.83
N LYS A 82 25.09 29.20 -12.84
CA LYS A 82 25.87 28.17 -12.13
C LYS A 82 24.94 27.17 -11.44
N VAL A 83 24.02 27.68 -10.62
CA VAL A 83 23.07 26.84 -9.87
C VAL A 83 22.19 26.02 -10.82
N LEU A 84 21.74 26.62 -11.92
CA LEU A 84 21.00 25.91 -12.95
C LEU A 84 21.84 24.81 -13.62
N TYR A 85 23.09 25.11 -13.99
CA TYR A 85 23.99 24.14 -14.60
C TYR A 85 24.22 22.93 -13.70
N ASP A 86 24.52 23.16 -12.43
CA ASP A 86 24.75 22.12 -11.43
C ASP A 86 23.50 21.27 -11.15
N SER A 87 22.31 21.84 -11.41
CA SER A 87 21.03 21.22 -11.12
C SER A 87 20.41 20.45 -12.30
N PHE A 88 21.03 20.44 -13.49
CA PHE A 88 20.45 19.72 -14.64
C PHE A 88 20.31 18.22 -14.41
N ARG A 89 21.17 17.61 -13.59
CA ARG A 89 21.03 16.19 -13.22
C ARG A 89 19.73 15.95 -12.45
N LEU A 90 19.44 16.79 -11.46
CA LEU A 90 18.17 16.75 -10.71
C LEU A 90 16.98 16.95 -11.64
N ILE A 91 17.03 17.97 -12.49
CA ILE A 91 15.96 18.30 -13.46
C ILE A 91 15.69 17.12 -14.41
N ARG A 92 16.74 16.43 -14.89
CA ARG A 92 16.58 15.26 -15.77
C ARG A 92 15.91 14.09 -15.05
N THR A 93 16.27 13.82 -13.80
CA THR A 93 15.62 12.80 -12.98
C THR A 93 14.14 13.14 -12.79
N ASP A 94 13.82 14.38 -12.39
CA ASP A 94 12.43 14.80 -12.21
C ASP A 94 11.60 14.76 -13.50
N ILE A 95 12.22 15.06 -14.66
CA ILE A 95 11.54 14.94 -15.97
C ILE A 95 11.14 13.49 -16.25
N GLN A 96 11.99 12.51 -15.92
CA GLN A 96 11.69 11.09 -16.12
C GLN A 96 10.50 10.67 -15.26
N ASP A 97 10.53 11.00 -13.96
CA ASP A 97 9.46 10.66 -13.02
C ASP A 97 8.13 11.34 -13.36
N LEU A 98 8.20 12.58 -13.87
CA LEU A 98 7.02 13.38 -14.17
C LEU A 98 6.26 12.92 -15.43
N HIS A 99 6.84 12.08 -16.28
CA HIS A 99 6.14 11.63 -17.51
C HIS A 99 4.81 10.92 -17.18
N ASP A 100 4.83 9.97 -16.24
CA ASP A 100 3.62 9.27 -15.84
C ASP A 100 2.74 10.12 -14.92
N GLY A 101 3.34 10.95 -14.06
CA GLY A 101 2.63 11.98 -13.29
C GLY A 101 1.82 12.92 -14.19
N THR A 102 2.36 13.30 -15.35
CA THR A 102 1.66 14.16 -16.31
C THR A 102 0.48 13.44 -16.97
N LYS A 103 0.62 12.14 -17.30
CA LYS A 103 -0.51 11.34 -17.80
C LYS A 103 -1.61 11.18 -16.74
N PHE A 104 -1.24 11.15 -15.46
CA PHE A 104 -2.21 11.16 -14.38
C PHE A 104 -2.93 12.52 -14.30
N LEU A 105 -2.20 13.64 -14.36
CA LEU A 105 -2.78 14.99 -14.34
C LEU A 105 -3.82 15.23 -15.45
N THR A 106 -3.67 14.63 -16.65
CA THR A 106 -4.65 14.80 -17.75
C THR A 106 -6.00 14.12 -17.48
N LYS A 107 -6.05 13.17 -16.53
CA LYS A 107 -7.28 12.47 -16.12
C LYS A 107 -8.01 13.19 -15.00
N LEU A 108 -7.36 14.15 -14.33
CA LEU A 108 -7.95 14.88 -13.22
C LEU A 108 -9.06 15.82 -13.67
N PRO A 109 -9.99 16.18 -12.76
CA PRO A 109 -11.00 17.19 -13.01
C PRO A 109 -10.38 18.51 -13.48
N ALA A 110 -10.90 19.02 -14.59
CA ALA A 110 -10.45 20.28 -15.18
C ALA A 110 -11.37 21.43 -14.79
N VAL A 111 -10.77 22.60 -14.64
CA VAL A 111 -11.42 23.88 -14.39
C VAL A 111 -11.06 24.85 -15.50
N ARG A 112 -11.93 25.83 -15.72
CA ARG A 112 -11.64 26.98 -16.56
C ARG A 112 -11.13 28.12 -15.68
N THR A 113 -10.06 28.76 -16.13
CA THR A 113 -9.51 29.97 -15.51
C THR A 113 -9.56 31.12 -16.52
N PRO A 114 -9.33 32.38 -16.12
CA PRO A 114 -9.24 33.49 -17.06
C PRO A 114 -8.14 33.32 -18.13
N THR A 115 -7.12 32.51 -17.85
CA THR A 115 -5.94 32.33 -18.71
C THR A 115 -5.95 31.04 -19.52
N ASP A 116 -6.63 30.00 -19.04
CA ASP A 116 -6.64 28.68 -19.66
C ASP A 116 -8.09 28.19 -19.82
N GLU A 117 -8.45 27.77 -21.04
CA GLU A 117 -9.79 27.27 -21.36
C GLU A 117 -10.15 25.99 -20.59
N SER A 118 -9.14 25.17 -20.29
CA SER A 118 -9.25 23.90 -19.57
C SER A 118 -7.90 23.49 -18.97
N ILE A 119 -7.81 23.42 -17.64
CA ILE A 119 -6.60 23.02 -16.91
C ILE A 119 -6.99 22.26 -15.62
N PRO A 120 -6.25 21.21 -15.21
CA PRO A 120 -6.52 20.54 -13.93
C PRO A 120 -6.41 21.50 -12.75
N ARG A 121 -7.35 21.41 -11.81
CA ARG A 121 -7.40 22.28 -10.63
C ARG A 121 -6.11 22.22 -9.79
N ALA A 122 -5.51 21.03 -9.68
CA ALA A 122 -4.23 20.82 -9.01
C ALA A 122 -3.10 21.72 -9.56
N ILE A 123 -3.06 21.98 -10.88
CA ILE A 123 -2.06 22.88 -11.49
C ILE A 123 -2.34 24.34 -11.15
N VAL A 124 -3.62 24.73 -11.10
CA VAL A 124 -4.02 26.08 -10.70
C VAL A 124 -3.61 26.36 -9.25
N ILE A 125 -3.85 25.41 -8.36
CA ILE A 125 -3.46 25.48 -6.95
C ILE A 125 -1.94 25.50 -6.81
N ALA A 126 -1.22 24.64 -7.53
CA ALA A 126 0.25 24.64 -7.53
C ALA A 126 0.84 25.98 -8.00
N ARG A 127 0.28 26.58 -9.06
CA ARG A 127 0.68 27.92 -9.52
C ARG A 127 0.43 28.98 -8.45
N ALA A 128 -0.74 28.96 -7.83
CA ALA A 128 -1.12 29.93 -6.82
C ALA A 128 -0.25 29.83 -5.56
N LEU A 129 0.06 28.61 -5.11
CA LEU A 129 0.95 28.36 -3.99
C LEU A 129 2.34 28.96 -4.26
N LEU A 130 2.93 28.66 -5.42
CA LEU A 130 4.25 29.19 -5.79
C LEU A 130 4.26 30.72 -5.96
N VAL A 131 3.15 31.33 -6.40
CA VAL A 131 3.02 32.80 -6.38
C VAL A 131 3.00 33.33 -4.93
N ALA A 132 2.21 32.71 -4.05
CA ALA A 132 2.05 33.16 -2.67
C ALA A 132 3.36 33.04 -1.87
N THR A 133 4.15 31.99 -2.11
CA THR A 133 5.44 31.75 -1.44
C THR A 133 6.63 32.36 -2.17
N LYS A 134 6.40 33.09 -3.28
CA LYS A 134 7.46 33.66 -4.14
C LYS A 134 8.52 32.62 -4.53
N ASP A 135 8.04 31.44 -4.95
CA ASP A 135 8.82 30.28 -5.36
C ASP A 135 9.74 29.66 -4.29
N ARG A 136 9.64 30.09 -3.03
CA ARG A 136 10.32 29.47 -1.89
C ARG A 136 9.31 28.60 -1.14
N LEU A 137 9.23 27.34 -1.49
CA LEU A 137 8.32 26.40 -0.85
C LEU A 137 8.92 25.87 0.45
N SER A 138 8.09 25.76 1.48
CA SER A 138 8.34 24.94 2.66
C SER A 138 7.20 23.96 2.88
N GLU A 139 7.45 22.91 3.66
CA GLU A 139 6.45 21.91 4.03
C GLU A 139 5.25 22.54 4.74
N GLY A 140 5.49 23.41 5.72
CA GLY A 140 4.43 24.09 6.48
C GLY A 140 3.53 24.98 5.61
N GLU A 141 4.12 25.73 4.66
CA GLU A 141 3.34 26.55 3.71
C GLU A 141 2.48 25.67 2.80
N PHE A 142 3.03 24.56 2.31
CA PHE A 142 2.30 23.61 1.47
C PHE A 142 1.08 23.05 2.20
N LEU A 143 1.27 22.52 3.41
CA LEU A 143 0.20 21.92 4.22
C LEU A 143 -0.87 22.95 4.57
N PHE A 144 -0.46 24.13 5.06
CA PHE A 144 -1.39 25.19 5.42
C PHE A 144 -2.21 25.70 4.23
N PHE A 145 -1.56 25.92 3.09
CA PHE A 145 -2.24 26.41 1.89
C PHE A 145 -3.27 25.41 1.37
N LEU A 146 -2.95 24.12 1.35
CA LEU A 146 -3.89 23.09 0.92
C LEU A 146 -5.06 22.93 1.89
N ASP A 147 -4.83 22.98 3.20
CA ASP A 147 -5.95 22.98 4.16
C ASP A 147 -6.85 24.21 3.98
N ALA A 148 -6.28 25.40 3.76
CA ALA A 148 -7.04 26.62 3.49
C ALA A 148 -7.87 26.54 2.20
N VAL A 149 -7.36 25.91 1.14
CA VAL A 149 -8.16 25.64 -0.09
C VAL A 149 -9.31 24.68 0.22
N GLN A 150 -9.05 23.60 0.96
CA GLN A 150 -10.04 22.58 1.29
C GLN A 150 -11.18 23.08 2.19
N GLN A 151 -10.96 24.14 2.97
CA GLN A 151 -12.01 24.80 3.76
C GLN A 151 -13.09 25.46 2.90
N ILE A 152 -12.79 25.80 1.64
CA ILE A 152 -13.75 26.40 0.71
C ILE A 152 -14.34 25.30 -0.17
N GLU A 153 -13.46 24.51 -0.78
CA GLU A 153 -13.87 23.42 -1.63
C GLU A 153 -12.92 22.23 -1.47
N PRO A 154 -13.42 21.09 -0.94
CA PRO A 154 -12.63 19.88 -0.76
C PRO A 154 -11.90 19.42 -2.01
N LEU A 155 -10.67 18.93 -1.82
CA LEU A 155 -9.90 18.25 -2.87
C LEU A 155 -10.33 16.79 -2.92
N ARG A 156 -10.54 16.26 -4.13
CA ARG A 156 -10.71 14.82 -4.33
C ARG A 156 -9.40 14.09 -4.06
N LEU A 157 -9.47 12.81 -3.71
CA LEU A 157 -8.31 11.95 -3.49
C LEU A 157 -7.34 12.00 -4.67
N ALA A 158 -7.85 11.90 -5.90
CA ALA A 158 -7.05 12.00 -7.10
C ALA A 158 -6.38 13.38 -7.29
N GLU A 159 -7.06 14.47 -6.91
CA GLU A 159 -6.49 15.82 -7.00
C GLU A 159 -5.38 16.03 -5.98
N LEU A 160 -5.57 15.52 -4.76
CA LEU A 160 -4.57 15.58 -3.69
C LEU A 160 -3.30 14.79 -4.08
N GLY A 161 -3.47 13.57 -4.61
CA GLY A 161 -2.36 12.79 -5.17
C GLY A 161 -1.69 13.45 -6.38
N GLY A 162 -2.42 14.32 -7.08
CA GLY A 162 -1.93 15.10 -8.22
C GLY A 162 -1.13 16.35 -7.84
N MET A 163 -1.09 16.74 -6.58
CA MET A 163 -0.46 18.00 -6.17
C MET A 163 1.05 18.04 -6.39
N LEU A 164 1.78 16.96 -6.08
CA LEU A 164 3.25 16.93 -6.27
C LEU A 164 3.63 16.91 -7.76
N PRO A 165 3.01 16.07 -8.63
CA PRO A 165 3.23 16.17 -10.06
C PRO A 165 2.88 17.55 -10.62
N ALA A 166 1.80 18.17 -10.15
CA ALA A 166 1.41 19.51 -10.57
C ALA A 166 2.47 20.56 -10.17
N LEU A 167 2.98 20.51 -8.94
CA LEU A 167 4.04 21.39 -8.47
C LEU A 167 5.33 21.20 -9.26
N LYS A 168 5.80 19.96 -9.45
CA LYS A 168 6.99 19.68 -10.27
C LYS A 168 6.83 20.24 -11.69
N LEU A 169 5.66 20.04 -12.31
CA LEU A 169 5.39 20.55 -13.66
C LEU A 169 5.45 22.09 -13.73
N VAL A 170 4.86 22.77 -12.75
CA VAL A 170 4.88 24.25 -12.70
C VAL A 170 6.29 24.77 -12.39
N LEU A 171 7.03 24.11 -11.49
CA LEU A 171 8.43 24.45 -11.19
C LEU A 171 9.31 24.29 -12.42
N LEU A 172 9.17 23.22 -13.21
CA LEU A 172 9.92 23.06 -14.46
C LEU A 172 9.61 24.17 -15.48
N GLU A 173 8.35 24.60 -15.59
CA GLU A 173 7.97 25.75 -16.42
C GLU A 173 8.67 27.03 -15.93
N ARG A 174 8.67 27.28 -14.61
CA ARG A 174 9.31 28.44 -13.99
C ARG A 174 10.84 28.42 -14.10
N ILE A 175 11.49 27.27 -13.92
CA ILE A 175 12.94 27.10 -14.11
C ILE A 175 13.30 27.44 -15.56
N ALA A 176 12.52 26.95 -16.53
CA ALA A 176 12.75 27.28 -17.93
C ALA A 176 12.59 28.78 -18.20
N ASP A 177 11.55 29.42 -17.66
CA ASP A 177 11.32 30.86 -17.81
C ASP A 177 12.44 31.71 -17.16
N ALA A 178 12.77 31.44 -15.89
CA ALA A 178 13.81 32.14 -15.16
C ALA A 178 15.19 31.91 -15.80
N GLY A 179 15.48 30.69 -16.24
CA GLY A 179 16.74 30.35 -16.89
C GLY A 179 16.96 31.04 -18.23
N PHE A 180 15.94 31.14 -19.08
CA PHE A 180 16.07 31.93 -20.32
C PHE A 180 16.27 33.43 -20.03
N LYS A 181 15.58 33.99 -19.02
CA LYS A 181 15.77 35.40 -18.62
C LYS A 181 17.17 35.64 -18.05
N ALA A 182 17.67 34.74 -17.21
CA ALA A 182 19.02 34.80 -16.67
C ALA A 182 20.08 34.69 -17.78
N LEU A 183 19.87 33.80 -18.75
CA LEU A 183 20.73 33.64 -19.92
C LEU A 183 20.75 34.91 -20.79
N GLU A 184 19.61 35.52 -21.05
CA GLU A 184 19.53 36.79 -21.79
C GLU A 184 20.17 37.95 -21.05
N ALA A 185 19.96 38.04 -19.72
CA ALA A 185 20.59 39.07 -18.89
C ALA A 185 22.11 38.90 -18.89
N PHE A 186 22.60 37.67 -18.76
CA PHE A 186 24.02 37.35 -18.84
C PHE A 186 24.62 37.74 -20.19
N ARG A 187 23.92 37.48 -21.30
CA ARG A 187 24.37 37.88 -22.65
C ARG A 187 24.48 39.39 -22.82
N ARG A 188 23.66 40.18 -22.11
CA ARG A 188 23.66 41.66 -22.21
C ARG A 188 24.61 42.33 -21.22
N HIS A 189 24.73 41.78 -20.01
CA HIS A 189 25.37 42.45 -18.88
C HIS A 189 26.46 41.61 -18.19
N GLY A 190 26.79 40.42 -18.71
CA GLY A 190 27.75 39.52 -18.08
C GLY A 190 27.30 39.02 -16.71
N ALA A 191 28.24 38.82 -15.80
CA ALA A 191 27.98 38.31 -14.44
C ALA A 191 27.15 39.29 -13.58
N GLU A 192 27.11 40.57 -13.92
CA GLU A 192 26.35 41.61 -13.22
C GLU A 192 24.88 41.71 -13.67
N GLY A 193 24.43 40.78 -14.53
CA GLY A 193 23.03 40.71 -14.94
C GLY A 193 22.06 40.52 -13.76
N ALA A 194 20.82 40.96 -13.93
CA ALA A 194 19.78 40.80 -12.92
C ALA A 194 19.60 39.31 -12.53
N SER A 195 19.47 39.05 -11.23
CA SER A 195 19.13 37.72 -10.72
C SER A 195 17.64 37.44 -10.84
N TYR A 196 17.30 36.19 -11.11
CA TYR A 196 15.94 35.66 -11.25
C TYR A 196 15.63 34.57 -10.22
N ASP A 197 16.35 34.55 -9.09
CA ASP A 197 16.13 33.67 -7.93
C ASP A 197 16.06 32.16 -8.30
N LEU A 198 16.86 31.71 -9.29
CA LEU A 198 16.84 30.32 -9.76
C LEU A 198 17.15 29.33 -8.64
N ALA A 199 18.01 29.73 -7.70
CA ALA A 199 18.33 28.96 -6.51
C ALA A 199 17.09 28.64 -5.64
N ARG A 200 16.13 29.56 -5.52
CA ARG A 200 14.89 29.32 -4.75
C ARG A 200 13.98 28.32 -5.45
N ILE A 201 13.80 28.48 -6.77
CA ILE A 201 12.94 27.59 -7.57
C ILE A 201 13.51 26.16 -7.54
N ILE A 202 14.83 26.02 -7.68
CA ILE A 202 15.54 24.74 -7.63
C ILE A 202 15.49 24.13 -6.23
N ALA A 203 15.63 24.93 -5.17
CA ALA A 203 15.49 24.44 -3.80
C ALA A 203 14.07 23.89 -3.54
N SER A 204 13.04 24.57 -4.04
CA SER A 204 11.65 24.09 -3.98
C SER A 204 11.42 22.80 -4.76
N LEU A 205 12.06 22.63 -5.93
CA LEU A 205 12.01 21.38 -6.68
C LEU A 205 12.66 20.24 -5.89
N ARG A 206 13.83 20.51 -5.28
CA ARG A 206 14.56 19.54 -4.45
C ARG A 206 13.76 19.12 -3.22
N LEU A 207 13.12 20.06 -2.52
CA LEU A 207 12.27 19.80 -1.36
C LEU A 207 11.17 18.77 -1.67
N ILE A 208 10.55 18.87 -2.85
CA ILE A 208 9.50 17.93 -3.27
C ILE A 208 10.05 16.51 -3.44
N GLY A 209 11.31 16.36 -3.84
CA GLY A 209 11.96 15.06 -4.00
C GLY A 209 12.53 14.45 -2.71
N GLU A 210 12.88 15.29 -1.73
CA GLU A 210 13.55 14.85 -0.48
C GLU A 210 12.58 14.42 0.63
N ILE A 211 11.37 15.00 0.69
CA ILE A 211 10.38 14.70 1.72
C ILE A 211 9.56 13.46 1.36
N ASP A 212 9.30 12.57 2.34
CA ASP A 212 8.26 11.55 2.22
C ASP A 212 6.86 12.16 2.40
N TRP A 213 6.23 12.49 1.28
CA TRP A 213 4.93 13.14 1.26
C TRP A 213 3.75 12.22 1.55
N LYS A 214 3.96 10.89 1.69
CA LYS A 214 2.86 9.92 1.86
C LYS A 214 1.99 10.25 3.06
N GLU A 215 2.59 10.35 4.24
CA GLU A 215 1.87 10.64 5.49
C GLU A 215 1.31 12.07 5.51
N HIS A 216 2.08 13.03 5.01
CA HIS A 216 1.70 14.44 4.92
C HIS A 216 0.44 14.65 4.06
N LEU A 217 0.36 14.02 2.88
CA LEU A 217 -0.82 14.07 2.02
C LEU A 217 -1.99 13.27 2.62
N GLU A 218 -1.72 12.18 3.33
CA GLU A 218 -2.76 11.42 4.01
C GLU A 218 -3.48 12.25 5.07
N GLN A 219 -2.75 13.01 5.88
CA GLN A 219 -3.32 13.90 6.91
C GLN A 219 -4.22 15.00 6.31
N LEU A 220 -3.90 15.47 5.10
CA LEU A 220 -4.72 16.46 4.39
C LEU A 220 -6.04 15.87 3.86
N SER A 221 -6.11 14.56 3.64
CA SER A 221 -7.30 13.90 3.08
C SER A 221 -8.49 13.98 4.04
N LEU A 222 -9.56 14.63 3.58
CA LEU A 222 -10.83 14.67 4.32
C LEU A 222 -11.49 13.28 4.44
N VAL A 223 -11.25 12.40 3.47
CA VAL A 223 -11.68 10.99 3.53
C VAL A 223 -10.96 10.27 4.66
N HIS A 224 -9.63 10.40 4.74
CA HIS A 224 -8.85 9.81 5.84
C HIS A 224 -9.32 10.34 7.20
N ARG A 225 -9.48 11.66 7.35
CA ARG A 225 -10.01 12.28 8.58
C ARG A 225 -11.39 11.75 8.96
N THR A 226 -12.25 11.47 7.98
CA THR A 226 -13.57 10.89 8.23
C THR A 226 -13.47 9.43 8.69
N LEU A 227 -12.64 8.62 8.03
CA LEU A 227 -12.42 7.22 8.40
C LEU A 227 -11.72 7.05 9.75
N ASN A 228 -10.97 8.04 10.22
CA ASN A 228 -10.44 8.05 11.58
C ASN A 228 -11.55 8.09 12.66
N GLY A 229 -12.78 8.44 12.30
CA GLY A 229 -13.96 8.31 13.14
C GLY A 229 -14.51 6.87 13.26
N ASP A 230 -13.78 5.86 12.77
CA ASP A 230 -14.15 4.44 12.87
C ASP A 230 -14.49 4.02 14.32
N PRO A 231 -15.72 3.54 14.60
CA PRO A 231 -16.13 3.26 15.98
C PRO A 231 -15.44 2.05 16.59
N ALA A 232 -14.87 1.15 15.77
CA ALA A 232 -14.02 0.06 16.23
C ALA A 232 -12.59 0.51 16.56
N GLY A 233 -12.16 1.71 16.15
CA GLY A 233 -10.82 2.24 16.37
C GLY A 233 -9.71 1.47 15.65
N VAL A 234 -10.04 0.65 14.65
CA VAL A 234 -9.07 -0.19 13.95
C VAL A 234 -8.43 0.58 12.80
N TYR A 235 -9.19 1.37 12.05
CA TYR A 235 -8.67 2.11 10.88
C TYR A 235 -7.46 3.00 11.20
N PRO A 236 -7.43 3.82 12.27
CA PRO A 236 -6.27 4.66 12.59
C PRO A 236 -4.99 3.85 12.86
N ARG A 237 -5.15 2.62 13.36
CA ARG A 237 -4.06 1.69 13.69
C ARG A 237 -3.60 0.85 12.50
N MET A 238 -4.18 1.01 11.33
CA MET A 238 -3.79 0.27 10.13
C MET A 238 -2.50 0.82 9.51
N GLU A 239 -1.76 -0.07 8.85
CA GLU A 239 -0.62 0.29 8.00
C GLU A 239 -1.08 1.23 6.87
N PHE A 240 -0.19 2.15 6.45
CA PHE A 240 -0.47 3.15 5.42
C PHE A 240 -1.09 2.53 4.15
N GLU A 241 -0.53 1.43 3.67
CA GLU A 241 -0.96 0.70 2.46
C GLU A 241 -2.39 0.17 2.60
N SER A 242 -2.77 -0.22 3.81
CA SER A 242 -4.13 -0.66 4.11
C SER A 242 -5.08 0.52 4.15
N ARG A 243 -4.69 1.64 4.78
CA ARG A 243 -5.49 2.88 4.77
C ARG A 243 -5.65 3.46 3.36
N GLU A 244 -4.63 3.32 2.53
CA GLU A 244 -4.63 3.69 1.12
C GLU A 244 -5.59 2.83 0.31
N ALA A 245 -5.63 1.51 0.54
CA ALA A 245 -6.60 0.63 -0.12
C ALA A 245 -8.05 1.03 0.15
N TYR A 246 -8.37 1.50 1.37
CA TYR A 246 -9.70 2.00 1.71
C TYR A 246 -10.03 3.29 0.96
N ARG A 247 -9.08 4.24 0.88
CA ARG A 247 -9.24 5.49 0.15
C ARG A 247 -9.44 5.24 -1.35
N GLN A 248 -8.64 4.37 -1.95
CA GLN A 248 -8.80 3.97 -3.35
C GLN A 248 -10.13 3.27 -3.62
N GLN A 249 -10.62 2.47 -2.67
CA GLN A 249 -11.93 1.83 -2.81
C GLN A 249 -13.06 2.88 -2.80
N ILE A 250 -12.99 3.86 -1.90
CA ILE A 250 -13.94 4.99 -1.85
C ILE A 250 -13.89 5.79 -3.15
N GLU A 251 -12.70 6.12 -3.67
CA GLU A 251 -12.54 6.80 -4.95
C GLU A 251 -13.23 6.02 -6.10
N ARG A 252 -12.98 4.71 -6.19
CA ARG A 252 -13.57 3.86 -7.24
C ARG A 252 -15.09 3.80 -7.19
N ILE A 253 -15.66 3.69 -5.98
CA ILE A 253 -17.11 3.66 -5.77
C ILE A 253 -17.69 5.04 -6.09
N ALA A 254 -17.15 6.10 -5.51
CA ALA A 254 -17.63 7.48 -5.71
C ALA A 254 -17.57 7.94 -7.16
N ALA A 255 -16.61 7.44 -7.96
CA ALA A 255 -16.53 7.74 -9.39
C ALA A 255 -17.76 7.26 -10.20
N HIS A 256 -18.54 6.30 -9.68
CA HIS A 256 -19.74 5.74 -10.33
C HIS A 256 -20.97 5.78 -9.40
N ALA A 257 -20.94 6.61 -8.37
CA ALA A 257 -22.03 6.82 -7.43
C ALA A 257 -22.62 8.24 -7.60
N ASP A 258 -23.80 8.45 -7.04
CA ASP A 258 -24.47 9.77 -7.05
C ASP A 258 -23.92 10.70 -5.95
N ILE A 259 -23.12 10.17 -5.02
CA ILE A 259 -22.50 10.89 -3.90
C ILE A 259 -20.96 10.99 -4.04
N GLY A 260 -20.38 12.04 -3.47
CA GLY A 260 -18.93 12.27 -3.48
C GLY A 260 -18.14 11.41 -2.47
N GLU A 261 -16.82 11.38 -2.62
CA GLU A 261 -15.88 10.56 -1.82
C GLU A 261 -16.04 10.76 -0.30
N ILE A 262 -16.15 12.01 0.15
CA ILE A 262 -16.26 12.37 1.58
C ILE A 262 -17.60 11.91 2.16
N GLU A 263 -18.68 12.08 1.38
CA GLU A 263 -20.02 11.68 1.81
C GLU A 263 -20.13 10.15 1.87
N LEU A 264 -19.53 9.44 0.92
CA LEU A 264 -19.45 7.99 0.95
C LEU A 264 -18.69 7.48 2.18
N ALA A 265 -17.54 8.11 2.50
CA ALA A 265 -16.77 7.79 3.71
C ALA A 265 -17.59 8.04 4.99
N ARG A 266 -18.31 9.16 5.05
CA ARG A 266 -19.18 9.53 6.16
C ARG A 266 -20.28 8.51 6.38
N ARG A 267 -20.97 8.09 5.30
CA ARG A 267 -22.02 7.07 5.38
C ARG A 267 -21.48 5.71 5.85
N ALA A 268 -20.31 5.29 5.37
CA ALA A 268 -19.69 4.05 5.83
C ALA A 268 -19.41 4.07 7.35
N VAL A 269 -18.87 5.19 7.88
CA VAL A 269 -18.64 5.37 9.32
C VAL A 269 -19.96 5.46 10.10
N GLN A 270 -20.96 6.14 9.55
CA GLN A 270 -22.28 6.23 10.17
C GLN A 270 -22.95 4.85 10.28
N MET A 271 -22.94 4.05 9.21
CA MET A 271 -23.47 2.67 9.24
C MET A 271 -22.76 1.80 10.27
N ALA A 272 -21.44 1.96 10.44
CA ALA A 272 -20.68 1.28 11.49
C ALA A 272 -21.02 1.77 12.91
N THR A 273 -21.44 3.02 13.04
CA THR A 273 -21.86 3.63 14.31
C THR A 273 -23.28 3.16 14.69
N ASP A 274 -24.18 3.16 13.72
CA ASP A 274 -25.60 2.85 13.87
C ASP A 274 -25.90 1.34 13.77
N ALA A 275 -24.87 0.50 13.67
CA ALA A 275 -25.02 -0.94 13.49
C ALA A 275 -25.81 -1.56 14.66
N GLU A 276 -26.97 -2.15 14.35
CA GLU A 276 -27.76 -2.92 15.31
C GLU A 276 -27.09 -4.27 15.58
N ILE A 277 -26.56 -4.42 16.79
CA ILE A 277 -25.77 -5.59 17.17
C ILE A 277 -26.58 -6.45 18.16
N PRO A 278 -26.89 -7.71 17.83
CA PRO A 278 -27.53 -8.62 18.78
C PRO A 278 -26.69 -8.77 20.05
N ALA A 279 -27.30 -8.66 21.22
CA ALA A 279 -26.60 -8.79 22.51
C ALA A 279 -25.91 -10.15 22.70
N SER A 280 -26.36 -11.18 21.99
CA SER A 280 -25.78 -12.53 21.98
C SER A 280 -24.66 -12.74 20.96
N ALA A 281 -24.30 -11.71 20.18
CA ALA A 281 -23.29 -11.84 19.13
C ALA A 281 -21.87 -11.97 19.73
N PRO A 282 -21.01 -12.86 19.18
CA PRO A 282 -19.61 -12.93 19.58
C PRO A 282 -18.88 -11.60 19.39
N GLU A 283 -17.97 -11.25 20.29
CA GLU A 283 -17.26 -9.96 20.26
C GLU A 283 -16.58 -9.68 18.91
N ALA A 284 -15.98 -10.69 18.27
CA ALA A 284 -15.38 -10.55 16.95
C ALA A 284 -16.37 -10.08 15.86
N LEU A 285 -17.63 -10.56 15.92
CA LEU A 285 -18.68 -10.11 15.00
C LEU A 285 -19.11 -8.68 15.34
N ARG A 286 -19.18 -8.33 16.63
CA ARG A 286 -19.50 -6.97 17.07
C ARG A 286 -18.46 -5.97 16.56
N THR A 287 -17.17 -6.28 16.71
CA THR A 287 -16.08 -5.43 16.21
C THR A 287 -16.11 -5.31 14.69
N ARG A 288 -16.40 -6.40 13.98
CA ARG A 288 -16.53 -6.38 12.51
C ARG A 288 -17.67 -5.48 12.04
N LEU A 289 -18.85 -5.57 12.65
CA LEU A 289 -20.00 -4.73 12.30
C LEU A 289 -19.79 -3.26 12.67
N ARG A 290 -19.02 -2.98 13.73
CA ARG A 290 -18.64 -1.61 14.14
C ARG A 290 -17.45 -1.04 13.37
N HIS A 291 -16.98 -1.72 12.33
CA HIS A 291 -15.83 -1.26 11.56
C HIS A 291 -16.26 -0.73 10.19
N ALA A 292 -15.82 0.48 9.82
CA ALA A 292 -16.13 1.09 8.53
C ALA A 292 -15.71 0.21 7.33
N GLY A 293 -14.64 -0.58 7.48
CA GLY A 293 -14.16 -1.51 6.44
C GLY A 293 -15.15 -2.61 6.09
N TYR A 294 -16.04 -3.00 7.00
CA TYR A 294 -17.10 -3.97 6.67
C TYR A 294 -18.05 -3.42 5.60
N TYR A 295 -18.41 -2.14 5.67
CA TYR A 295 -19.31 -1.53 4.68
C TYR A 295 -18.58 -1.11 3.39
N LEU A 296 -17.26 -1.01 3.39
CA LEU A 296 -16.48 -0.57 2.23
C LEU A 296 -15.87 -1.72 1.41
N LEU A 297 -15.38 -2.76 2.09
CA LEU A 297 -14.60 -3.85 1.49
C LEU A 297 -15.33 -5.18 1.44
N ASP A 298 -16.22 -5.44 2.41
CA ASP A 298 -16.92 -6.72 2.49
C ASP A 298 -18.05 -6.80 1.47
N ASP A 299 -18.15 -7.92 0.76
CA ASP A 299 -19.17 -8.08 -0.28
C ASP A 299 -20.61 -8.15 0.30
N ALA A 300 -20.78 -8.52 1.58
CA ALA A 300 -22.09 -8.53 2.25
C ALA A 300 -22.45 -7.15 2.82
N GLY A 301 -21.53 -6.52 3.55
CA GLY A 301 -21.77 -5.22 4.18
C GLY A 301 -21.88 -4.05 3.19
N SER A 302 -21.17 -4.14 2.05
CA SER A 302 -21.15 -3.06 1.06
C SER A 302 -22.44 -2.90 0.25
N GLN A 303 -23.30 -3.91 0.15
CA GLN A 303 -24.49 -3.84 -0.71
C GLN A 303 -25.43 -2.69 -0.29
N GLU A 304 -25.68 -2.54 1.00
CA GLU A 304 -26.54 -1.49 1.53
C GLU A 304 -25.92 -0.10 1.29
N LEU A 305 -24.62 0.06 1.53
CA LEU A 305 -23.90 1.31 1.26
C LEU A 305 -23.96 1.67 -0.23
N LEU A 306 -23.70 0.71 -1.12
CA LEU A 306 -23.71 0.89 -2.57
C LEU A 306 -25.11 1.27 -3.08
N HIS A 307 -26.16 0.66 -2.52
CA HIS A 307 -27.54 0.99 -2.85
C HIS A 307 -27.89 2.42 -2.43
N GLN A 308 -27.59 2.81 -1.18
CA GLN A 308 -27.82 4.17 -0.69
C GLN A 308 -27.00 5.23 -1.43
N ALA A 309 -25.81 4.87 -1.92
CA ALA A 309 -24.93 5.73 -2.69
C ALA A 309 -25.36 5.89 -4.16
N GLY A 310 -26.35 5.13 -4.65
CA GLY A 310 -26.75 5.13 -6.05
C GLY A 310 -25.68 4.56 -6.97
N TYR A 311 -24.88 3.61 -6.49
CA TYR A 311 -23.75 3.05 -7.25
C TYR A 311 -24.21 2.29 -8.49
N ARG A 312 -23.66 2.67 -9.65
CA ARG A 312 -23.89 1.99 -10.93
C ARG A 312 -22.64 1.22 -11.31
N PRO A 313 -22.65 -0.12 -11.28
CA PRO A 313 -21.45 -0.90 -11.53
C PRO A 313 -20.98 -0.69 -12.97
N TRP A 314 -19.68 -0.45 -13.12
CA TRP A 314 -19.05 -0.45 -14.43
C TRP A 314 -18.97 -1.90 -14.97
N PHE A 315 -19.03 -2.07 -16.29
CA PHE A 315 -19.08 -3.39 -16.94
C PHE A 315 -17.97 -4.35 -16.45
N GLY A 316 -16.75 -3.85 -16.27
CA GLY A 316 -15.64 -4.66 -15.74
C GLY A 316 -15.85 -5.12 -14.30
N ALA A 317 -16.45 -4.27 -13.44
CA ALA A 317 -16.79 -4.62 -12.07
C ALA A 317 -17.89 -5.68 -12.01
N SER A 318 -18.88 -5.61 -12.91
CA SER A 318 -19.93 -6.63 -13.04
C SER A 318 -19.36 -7.99 -13.46
N VAL A 319 -18.43 -8.02 -14.42
CA VAL A 319 -17.74 -9.26 -14.83
C VAL A 319 -16.94 -9.84 -13.67
N GLN A 320 -16.14 -9.03 -12.98
CA GLN A 320 -15.38 -9.49 -11.81
C GLN A 320 -16.29 -10.01 -10.69
N HIS A 321 -17.43 -9.35 -10.44
CA HIS A 321 -18.41 -9.79 -9.45
C HIS A 321 -19.00 -11.15 -9.83
N LEU A 322 -19.34 -11.35 -11.10
CA LEU A 322 -19.84 -12.63 -11.60
C LEU A 322 -18.80 -13.76 -11.46
N LEU A 323 -17.54 -13.51 -11.84
CA LEU A 323 -16.43 -14.46 -11.65
C LEU A 323 -16.22 -14.86 -10.19
N ARG A 324 -16.42 -13.92 -9.25
CA ARG A 324 -16.28 -14.18 -7.81
C ARG A 324 -17.48 -14.91 -7.22
N LYS A 325 -18.68 -14.68 -7.77
CA LYS A 325 -19.92 -15.29 -7.29
C LYS A 325 -20.04 -16.76 -7.71
N TYR A 326 -19.54 -17.11 -8.89
CA TYR A 326 -19.60 -18.44 -9.48
C TYR A 326 -18.22 -18.91 -9.99
N PRO A 327 -17.21 -19.03 -9.11
CA PRO A 327 -15.83 -19.29 -9.51
C PRO A 327 -15.68 -20.66 -10.17
N ASP A 328 -16.29 -21.69 -9.58
CA ASP A 328 -16.18 -23.07 -10.06
C ASP A 328 -16.93 -23.24 -11.37
N GLU A 329 -18.15 -22.69 -11.46
CA GLU A 329 -18.98 -22.81 -12.66
C GLU A 329 -18.34 -22.09 -13.85
N ILE A 330 -17.87 -20.85 -13.67
CA ILE A 330 -17.27 -20.09 -14.77
C ILE A 330 -15.94 -20.71 -15.22
N TYR A 331 -15.15 -21.24 -14.28
CA TYR A 331 -13.89 -21.89 -14.61
C TYR A 331 -14.12 -23.19 -15.38
N ILE A 332 -14.98 -24.08 -14.88
CA ILE A 332 -15.27 -25.39 -15.51
C ILE A 332 -15.99 -25.20 -16.84
N ILE A 333 -17.08 -24.41 -16.88
CA ILE A 333 -17.84 -24.16 -18.12
C ILE A 333 -16.97 -23.43 -19.14
N GLY A 334 -16.11 -22.51 -18.69
CA GLY A 334 -15.15 -21.84 -19.56
C GLY A 334 -14.15 -22.80 -20.21
N ILE A 335 -13.59 -23.74 -19.45
CA ILE A 335 -12.72 -24.79 -19.99
C ILE A 335 -13.48 -25.65 -20.99
N GLU A 336 -14.67 -26.14 -20.64
CA GLU A 336 -15.49 -26.98 -21.52
C GLU A 336 -15.85 -26.25 -22.81
N PHE A 337 -16.26 -24.99 -22.72
CA PHE A 337 -16.62 -24.16 -23.88
C PHE A 337 -15.42 -23.93 -24.80
N VAL A 338 -14.27 -23.53 -24.27
CA VAL A 338 -13.06 -23.28 -25.07
C VAL A 338 -12.54 -24.57 -25.69
N THR A 339 -12.58 -25.68 -24.94
CA THR A 339 -12.20 -27.01 -25.45
C THR A 339 -13.10 -27.42 -26.61
N LEU A 340 -14.43 -27.34 -26.43
CA LEU A 340 -15.41 -27.68 -27.45
C LEU A 340 -15.24 -26.78 -28.69
N MET A 341 -15.09 -25.47 -28.49
CA MET A 341 -14.88 -24.52 -29.58
C MET A 341 -13.61 -24.85 -30.38
N THR A 342 -12.52 -25.20 -29.69
CA THR A 342 -11.25 -25.56 -30.33
C THR A 342 -11.37 -26.87 -31.12
N VAL A 343 -11.99 -27.89 -30.52
CA VAL A 343 -12.22 -29.19 -31.18
C VAL A 343 -13.13 -29.02 -32.40
N VAL A 344 -14.24 -28.30 -32.29
CA VAL A 344 -15.17 -28.06 -33.40
C VAL A 344 -14.50 -27.28 -34.53
N LEU A 345 -13.77 -26.20 -34.21
CA LEU A 345 -13.10 -25.37 -35.23
C LEU A 345 -12.07 -26.18 -36.03
N LEU A 346 -11.26 -27.00 -35.35
CA LEU A 346 -10.25 -27.84 -35.98
C LEU A 346 -10.89 -29.00 -36.77
N LEU A 347 -11.95 -29.63 -36.24
CA LEU A 347 -12.67 -30.68 -36.95
C LEU A 347 -13.38 -30.16 -38.20
N MET A 348 -13.98 -28.97 -38.17
CA MET A 348 -14.60 -28.35 -39.35
C MET A 348 -13.59 -28.15 -40.49
N SER A 349 -12.31 -27.94 -40.18
CA SER A 349 -11.24 -27.91 -41.19
C SER A 349 -10.88 -29.28 -41.76
N LEU A 350 -11.21 -30.37 -41.06
CA LEU A 350 -10.90 -31.76 -41.43
C LEU A 350 -12.08 -32.48 -42.13
N VAL A 351 -13.31 -32.02 -41.92
CA VAL A 351 -14.54 -32.57 -42.52
C VAL A 351 -14.48 -32.71 -44.06
N PRO A 352 -13.91 -31.76 -44.84
CA PRO A 352 -13.88 -31.88 -46.30
C PRO A 352 -12.97 -33.00 -46.84
N THR A 353 -12.11 -33.59 -45.99
CA THR A 353 -10.99 -34.43 -46.44
C THR A 353 -11.02 -35.87 -45.93
N HIS A 354 -11.85 -36.20 -44.91
CA HIS A 354 -11.83 -37.51 -44.24
C HIS A 354 -13.23 -38.08 -43.96
N GLY A 355 -13.37 -39.41 -43.95
CA GLY A 355 -14.62 -40.11 -43.61
C GLY A 355 -14.94 -40.14 -42.10
N GLY A 356 -16.19 -40.46 -41.75
CA GLY A 356 -16.75 -40.28 -40.39
C GLY A 356 -15.96 -40.92 -39.23
N TRP A 357 -15.42 -42.12 -39.39
CA TRP A 357 -14.64 -42.79 -38.34
C TRP A 357 -13.29 -42.12 -38.05
N GLY A 358 -12.64 -41.55 -39.07
CA GLY A 358 -11.38 -40.81 -38.91
C GLY A 358 -11.57 -39.51 -38.13
N LEU A 359 -12.72 -38.85 -38.30
CA LEU A 359 -13.11 -37.68 -37.52
C LEU A 359 -13.35 -38.02 -36.05
N ILE A 360 -14.00 -39.15 -35.75
CA ILE A 360 -14.24 -39.59 -34.36
C ILE A 360 -12.91 -39.84 -33.64
N PHE A 361 -11.99 -40.61 -34.23
CA PHE A 361 -10.70 -40.90 -33.60
C PHE A 361 -9.83 -39.64 -33.43
N SER A 362 -9.82 -38.76 -34.44
CA SER A 362 -9.10 -37.48 -34.37
C SER A 362 -9.68 -36.57 -33.30
N SER A 363 -11.02 -36.53 -33.15
CA SER A 363 -11.69 -35.74 -32.11
C SER A 363 -11.29 -36.20 -30.71
N LEU A 364 -11.26 -37.51 -30.46
CA LEU A 364 -10.91 -38.09 -29.17
C LEU A 364 -9.46 -37.76 -28.79
N LEU A 365 -8.54 -37.86 -29.75
CA LEU A 365 -7.13 -37.54 -29.53
C LEU A 365 -6.91 -36.02 -29.30
N LEU A 366 -7.69 -35.18 -29.97
CA LEU A 366 -7.59 -33.72 -29.90
C LEU A 366 -8.14 -33.12 -28.60
N VAL A 367 -9.08 -33.81 -27.93
CA VAL A 367 -9.67 -33.33 -26.67
C VAL A 367 -8.59 -33.07 -25.62
N ILE A 368 -7.56 -33.92 -25.51
CA ILE A 368 -6.50 -33.78 -24.51
C ILE A 368 -5.71 -32.47 -24.69
N PRO A 369 -5.04 -32.21 -25.84
CA PRO A 369 -4.31 -30.95 -26.05
C PRO A 369 -5.23 -29.73 -26.09
N ALA A 370 -6.47 -29.85 -26.57
CA ALA A 370 -7.43 -28.75 -26.55
C ALA A 370 -7.83 -28.37 -25.11
N THR A 371 -8.03 -29.35 -24.23
CA THR A 371 -8.34 -29.12 -22.82
C THR A 371 -7.17 -28.44 -22.11
N GLN A 372 -5.93 -28.89 -22.37
CA GLN A 372 -4.74 -28.26 -21.79
C GLN A 372 -4.63 -26.78 -22.20
N ALA A 373 -4.82 -26.47 -23.48
CA ALA A 373 -4.81 -25.09 -23.98
C ALA A 373 -5.96 -24.26 -23.37
N ALA A 374 -7.14 -24.84 -23.20
CA ALA A 374 -8.27 -24.19 -22.55
C ALA A 374 -7.99 -23.86 -21.08
N VAL A 375 -7.38 -24.78 -20.33
CA VAL A 375 -6.96 -24.56 -18.93
C VAL A 375 -5.96 -23.41 -18.83
N GLU A 376 -4.95 -23.38 -19.69
CA GLU A 376 -3.94 -22.30 -19.71
C GLU A 376 -4.56 -20.94 -20.05
N LEU A 377 -5.46 -20.90 -21.04
CA LEU A 377 -6.19 -19.68 -21.40
C LEU A 377 -7.08 -19.21 -20.24
N MET A 378 -7.82 -20.11 -19.60
CA MET A 378 -8.68 -19.77 -18.48
C MET A 378 -7.88 -19.28 -17.26
N ASN A 379 -6.71 -19.88 -16.98
CA ASN A 379 -5.79 -19.39 -15.95
C ASN A 379 -5.26 -17.98 -16.25
N TYR A 380 -4.88 -17.72 -17.51
CA TYR A 380 -4.44 -16.39 -17.94
C TYR A 380 -5.58 -15.36 -17.83
N LEU A 381 -6.78 -15.69 -18.29
CA LEU A 381 -7.95 -14.82 -18.20
C LEU A 381 -8.33 -14.54 -16.74
N ALA A 382 -8.34 -15.57 -15.89
CA ALA A 382 -8.63 -15.43 -14.47
C ALA A 382 -7.63 -14.49 -13.79
N THR A 383 -6.34 -14.64 -14.03
CA THR A 383 -5.30 -13.78 -13.44
C THR A 383 -5.25 -12.37 -14.03
N ALA A 384 -5.65 -12.18 -15.29
CA ALA A 384 -5.76 -10.86 -15.92
C ALA A 384 -7.00 -10.08 -15.46
N ILE A 385 -8.12 -10.77 -15.20
CA ILE A 385 -9.40 -10.15 -14.81
C ILE A 385 -9.50 -9.96 -13.29
N LEU A 386 -9.08 -10.96 -12.51
CA LEU A 386 -9.18 -10.93 -11.05
C LEU A 386 -7.91 -10.34 -10.44
N SER A 387 -8.03 -9.11 -9.93
CA SER A 387 -6.96 -8.53 -9.12
C SER A 387 -6.94 -9.16 -7.71
N PRO A 388 -5.75 -9.50 -7.17
CA PRO A 388 -5.60 -9.92 -5.78
C PRO A 388 -6.17 -8.86 -4.83
N ARG A 389 -6.94 -9.29 -3.83
CA ARG A 389 -7.40 -8.42 -2.74
C ARG A 389 -6.47 -8.65 -1.54
N PRO A 390 -5.48 -7.76 -1.28
CA PRO A 390 -4.65 -7.88 -0.09
C PRO A 390 -5.53 -7.74 1.16
N LEU A 391 -5.25 -8.55 2.18
CA LEU A 391 -5.93 -8.39 3.46
C LEU A 391 -5.40 -7.13 4.16
N PRO A 392 -6.29 -6.27 4.68
CA PRO A 392 -5.87 -5.12 5.47
C PRO A 392 -5.02 -5.55 6.68
N LYS A 393 -3.94 -4.83 6.91
CA LYS A 393 -2.96 -5.07 7.98
C LYS A 393 -3.03 -3.95 9.02
N VAL A 394 -2.81 -4.33 10.27
CA VAL A 394 -2.59 -3.42 11.40
C VAL A 394 -1.12 -3.07 11.44
N ASP A 395 -0.80 -1.82 11.80
CA ASP A 395 0.57 -1.37 12.02
C ASP A 395 1.04 -1.79 13.42
N PHE A 396 2.09 -2.61 13.46
CA PHE A 396 2.78 -3.05 14.68
C PHE A 396 4.24 -2.59 14.68
N SER A 397 4.58 -1.52 13.96
CA SER A 397 5.95 -0.96 13.91
C SER A 397 6.49 -0.54 15.28
N GLN A 398 5.61 -0.20 16.22
CA GLN A 398 5.95 0.17 17.60
C GLN A 398 5.87 -1.01 18.60
N GLY A 399 5.65 -2.23 18.09
CA GLY A 399 5.47 -3.44 18.90
C GLY A 399 4.03 -3.96 18.90
N VAL A 400 3.85 -5.17 19.40
CA VAL A 400 2.57 -5.89 19.46
C VAL A 400 1.87 -5.59 20.78
N ASP A 401 0.59 -5.23 20.73
CA ASP A 401 -0.22 -5.03 21.95
C ASP A 401 -0.54 -6.36 22.65
N ALA A 402 -0.77 -6.32 23.96
CA ALA A 402 -1.17 -7.49 24.75
C ALA A 402 -2.46 -8.17 24.24
N SER A 403 -3.41 -7.41 23.68
CA SER A 403 -4.63 -7.96 23.07
C SER A 403 -4.35 -8.77 21.81
N CYS A 404 -3.19 -8.57 21.19
CA CYS A 404 -2.74 -9.20 19.96
C CYS A 404 -1.52 -10.11 20.20
N ALA A 405 -1.33 -10.57 21.45
CA ALA A 405 -0.30 -11.51 21.81
C ALA A 405 -0.25 -12.68 20.83
N THR A 406 0.92 -12.90 20.25
CA THR A 406 1.12 -13.78 19.11
C THR A 406 2.11 -14.87 19.46
N MET A 407 1.76 -16.12 19.18
CA MET A 407 2.67 -17.25 19.33
C MET A 407 3.14 -17.75 17.96
N VAL A 408 4.44 -17.68 17.72
CA VAL A 408 5.12 -18.26 16.57
C VAL A 408 5.36 -19.74 16.84
N ALA A 409 4.44 -20.59 16.36
CA ALA A 409 4.54 -22.03 16.49
C ALA A 409 5.32 -22.66 15.32
N ILE A 410 6.35 -23.47 15.62
CA ILE A 410 7.18 -24.18 14.65
C ILE A 410 6.95 -25.69 14.79
N PRO A 411 6.12 -26.31 13.92
CA PRO A 411 5.92 -27.75 13.89
C PRO A 411 7.15 -28.48 13.35
N THR A 412 7.78 -29.33 14.17
CA THR A 412 9.01 -30.05 13.78
C THR A 412 9.08 -31.47 14.36
N LEU A 413 9.94 -32.31 13.79
CA LEU A 413 10.25 -33.65 14.29
C LEU A 413 11.61 -33.64 14.99
N LEU A 414 11.73 -34.34 16.12
CA LEU A 414 12.98 -34.51 16.86
C LEU A 414 13.74 -35.74 16.32
N LEU A 415 14.66 -35.50 15.37
CA LEU A 415 15.35 -36.55 14.63
C LEU A 415 16.66 -36.99 15.29
N ASN A 416 17.49 -36.04 15.72
CA ASN A 416 18.78 -36.30 16.37
C ASN A 416 19.28 -35.06 17.12
N ASP A 417 20.26 -35.24 18.00
CA ASP A 417 20.75 -34.20 18.90
C ASP A 417 21.29 -32.96 18.19
N ARG A 418 21.97 -33.14 17.06
CA ARG A 418 22.50 -32.03 16.26
C ARG A 418 21.35 -31.19 15.71
N GLN A 419 20.38 -31.82 15.07
CA GLN A 419 19.20 -31.15 14.52
C GLN A 419 18.39 -30.45 15.61
N ILE A 420 18.29 -31.01 16.81
CA ILE A 420 17.60 -30.38 17.93
C ILE A 420 18.32 -29.09 18.37
N ARG A 421 19.66 -29.13 18.48
CA ARG A 421 20.45 -27.93 18.81
C ARG A 421 20.33 -26.86 17.74
N ASP A 422 20.39 -27.25 16.47
CA ASP A 422 20.22 -26.33 15.34
C ASP A 422 18.82 -25.70 15.34
N LEU A 423 17.77 -26.48 15.64
CA LEU A 423 16.39 -25.97 15.75
C LEU A 423 16.23 -24.93 16.86
N VAL A 424 16.84 -25.16 18.02
CA VAL A 424 16.80 -24.22 19.15
C VAL A 424 17.62 -22.96 18.84
N ALA A 425 18.78 -23.10 18.21
CA ALA A 425 19.57 -21.96 17.75
C ALA A 425 18.80 -21.10 16.73
N ASP A 426 18.12 -21.73 15.77
CA ASP A 426 17.27 -21.02 14.81
C ASP A 426 16.07 -20.33 15.50
N LEU A 427 15.53 -20.93 16.57
CA LEU A 427 14.48 -20.32 17.38
C LEU A 427 14.98 -19.06 18.08
N GLU A 428 16.17 -19.13 18.67
CA GLU A 428 16.85 -18.00 19.30
C GLU A 428 17.11 -16.87 18.30
N VAL A 429 17.58 -17.18 17.08
CA VAL A 429 17.77 -16.17 16.02
C VAL A 429 16.45 -15.45 15.71
N ARG A 430 15.32 -16.18 15.61
CA ARG A 430 14.01 -15.57 15.33
C ARG A 430 13.57 -14.62 16.45
N TYR A 431 13.82 -15.00 17.70
CA TYR A 431 13.58 -14.16 18.87
C TYR A 431 14.46 -12.90 18.84
N LEU A 432 15.75 -13.03 18.57
CA LEU A 432 16.69 -11.90 18.55
C LEU A 432 16.37 -10.88 17.45
N VAL A 433 15.85 -11.34 16.31
CA VAL A 433 15.45 -10.45 15.21
C VAL A 433 14.11 -9.74 15.49
N ASN A 434 13.22 -10.33 16.29
CA ASN A 434 11.89 -9.78 16.57
C ASN A 434 11.60 -9.75 18.08
N ARG A 435 12.33 -8.91 18.81
CA ARG A 435 12.18 -8.74 20.27
C ARG A 435 10.93 -7.94 20.59
N ASP A 436 9.94 -8.60 21.21
CA ASP A 436 8.69 -7.98 21.64
C ASP A 436 8.16 -8.70 22.90
N ALA A 437 7.47 -7.95 23.78
CA ALA A 437 6.88 -8.49 25.01
C ALA A 437 5.74 -9.48 24.76
N ASN A 438 5.06 -9.34 23.62
CA ASN A 438 3.84 -10.06 23.29
C ASN A 438 4.04 -11.04 22.12
N ILE A 439 5.28 -11.32 21.72
CA ILE A 439 5.62 -12.37 20.74
C ILE A 439 6.29 -13.54 21.45
N PHE A 440 5.65 -14.71 21.39
CA PHE A 440 6.10 -15.93 22.04
C PHE A 440 6.55 -16.96 21.00
N TYR A 441 7.54 -17.77 21.31
CA TYR A 441 8.10 -18.74 20.37
C TYR A 441 7.90 -20.16 20.86
N ALA A 442 7.25 -21.02 20.07
CA ALA A 442 6.89 -22.36 20.49
C ALA A 442 7.38 -23.44 19.51
N LEU A 443 8.05 -24.46 20.01
CA LEU A 443 8.33 -25.69 19.26
C LEU A 443 7.20 -26.70 19.47
N LEU A 444 6.54 -27.11 18.38
CA LEU A 444 5.54 -28.17 18.40
C LEU A 444 6.16 -29.47 17.88
N THR A 445 6.52 -30.35 18.80
CA THR A 445 7.41 -31.47 18.50
C THR A 445 6.69 -32.81 18.49
N ASP A 446 7.04 -33.63 17.50
CA ASP A 446 6.72 -35.07 17.48
C ASP A 446 8.05 -35.84 17.37
N LEU A 447 8.01 -37.12 17.69
CA LEU A 447 9.11 -38.05 17.42
C LEU A 447 8.86 -38.81 16.11
N PRO A 448 9.90 -39.44 15.52
CA PRO A 448 9.75 -40.26 14.32
C PRO A 448 8.81 -41.46 14.51
N ASP A 449 8.17 -41.89 13.42
CA ASP A 449 7.22 -43.00 13.38
C ASP A 449 7.91 -44.32 13.78
N THR A 450 7.27 -45.13 14.63
CA THR A 450 7.81 -46.42 15.09
C THR A 450 6.78 -47.54 15.04
N ALA A 451 7.21 -48.75 14.69
CA ALA A 451 6.36 -49.95 14.70
C ALA A 451 6.06 -50.45 16.13
N GLU A 452 6.97 -50.21 17.08
CA GLU A 452 6.84 -50.63 18.47
C GLU A 452 6.15 -49.55 19.33
N PRO A 453 5.40 -49.94 20.39
CA PRO A 453 4.90 -49.00 21.38
C PRO A 453 6.10 -48.34 22.06
N ALA A 454 6.30 -47.06 21.77
CA ALA A 454 7.38 -46.30 22.36
C ALA A 454 7.13 -46.13 23.87
N GLY A 455 8.18 -46.24 24.69
CA GLY A 455 8.15 -45.79 26.07
C GLY A 455 7.89 -44.28 26.16
N ASP A 456 7.32 -43.84 27.27
CA ASP A 456 6.93 -42.42 27.47
C ASP A 456 8.12 -41.46 27.58
N GLU A 457 9.36 -41.97 27.74
CA GLU A 457 10.58 -41.18 27.93
C GLU A 457 11.57 -41.38 26.77
N ASP A 458 11.82 -40.31 25.99
CA ASP A 458 12.80 -40.28 24.90
C ASP A 458 13.81 -39.15 25.17
N HIS A 459 15.11 -39.49 25.15
CA HIS A 459 16.19 -38.54 25.48
C HIS A 459 16.17 -37.27 24.61
N ARG A 460 15.59 -37.34 23.41
CA ARG A 460 15.48 -36.21 22.49
C ARG A 460 14.49 -35.17 23.01
N VAL A 461 13.42 -35.63 23.65
CA VAL A 461 12.43 -34.76 24.29
C VAL A 461 13.06 -34.06 25.48
N ASP A 462 13.82 -34.79 26.30
CA ASP A 462 14.56 -34.22 27.43
C ASP A 462 15.66 -33.24 27.02
N LEU A 463 16.34 -33.51 25.90
CA LEU A 463 17.31 -32.58 25.33
C LEU A 463 16.62 -31.30 24.87
N ALA A 464 15.52 -31.41 24.13
CA ALA A 464 14.76 -30.25 23.67
C ALA A 464 14.19 -29.44 24.84
N ARG A 465 13.68 -30.11 25.88
CA ARG A 465 13.16 -29.48 27.09
C ARG A 465 14.23 -28.66 27.80
N ARG A 466 15.38 -29.27 28.09
CA ARG A 466 16.52 -28.59 28.73
C ARG A 466 17.00 -27.39 27.93
N LEU A 467 17.17 -27.53 26.61
CA LEU A 467 17.64 -26.42 25.77
C LEU A 467 16.66 -25.23 25.74
N ILE A 468 15.35 -25.47 25.84
CA ILE A 468 14.34 -24.41 25.92
C ILE A 468 14.34 -23.76 27.32
N GLU A 469 14.49 -24.55 28.38
CA GLU A 469 14.68 -24.04 29.74
C GLU A 469 15.94 -23.17 29.85
N ASP A 470 17.07 -23.63 29.31
CA ASP A 470 18.32 -22.88 29.24
C ASP A 470 18.16 -21.53 28.50
N LEU A 471 17.37 -21.49 27.42
CA LEU A 471 17.04 -20.23 26.72
C LEU A 471 16.19 -19.30 27.59
N ASN A 472 15.16 -19.83 28.26
CA ASN A 472 14.33 -19.03 29.15
C ASN A 472 15.14 -18.47 30.33
N GLU A 473 16.04 -19.25 30.91
CA GLU A 473 16.94 -18.77 31.97
C GLU A 473 17.88 -17.68 31.46
N LYS A 474 18.45 -17.87 30.26
CA LYS A 474 19.35 -16.89 29.62
C LYS A 474 18.66 -15.54 29.39
N TYR A 475 17.38 -15.54 29.03
CA TYR A 475 16.61 -14.34 28.71
C TYR A 475 15.62 -13.91 29.81
N ALA A 476 15.63 -14.54 30.98
CA ALA A 476 14.68 -14.28 32.09
C ALA A 476 14.69 -12.83 32.60
N SER A 477 15.80 -12.10 32.40
CA SER A 477 15.93 -10.70 32.79
C SER A 477 15.38 -9.70 31.75
N GLU A 478 15.07 -10.15 30.54
CA GLU A 478 14.51 -9.32 29.49
C GLU A 478 12.98 -9.29 29.58
N PRO A 479 12.31 -8.14 29.36
CA PRO A 479 10.85 -8.02 29.45
C PRO A 479 10.13 -8.53 28.19
N TYR A 480 10.71 -9.50 27.48
CA TYR A 480 10.23 -9.99 26.19
C TYR A 480 9.54 -11.37 26.31
N GLY A 481 8.82 -11.77 25.28
CA GLY A 481 8.11 -13.06 25.28
C GLY A 481 9.06 -14.26 25.32
N GLY A 482 8.67 -15.30 26.06
CA GLY A 482 9.50 -16.49 26.30
C GLY A 482 9.42 -17.58 25.22
N PHE A 483 10.19 -18.64 25.47
CA PHE A 483 10.27 -19.84 24.66
C PHE A 483 9.44 -20.98 25.26
N TYR A 484 8.75 -21.72 24.39
CA TYR A 484 7.88 -22.83 24.77
C TYR A 484 8.21 -24.10 24.00
N LEU A 485 8.05 -25.23 24.67
CA LEU A 485 8.05 -26.55 24.06
C LEU A 485 6.71 -27.20 24.32
N PHE A 486 6.09 -27.75 23.28
CA PHE A 486 4.91 -28.60 23.41
C PHE A 486 5.16 -29.90 22.65
N HIS A 487 5.34 -31.00 23.39
CA HIS A 487 5.57 -32.32 22.82
C HIS A 487 4.31 -33.18 22.97
N ARG A 488 3.95 -33.92 21.92
CA ARG A 488 2.72 -34.73 21.85
C ARG A 488 2.98 -36.20 22.13
N HIS A 489 1.97 -36.90 22.66
CA HIS A 489 1.98 -38.36 22.70
C HIS A 489 1.85 -38.98 21.30
N ARG A 490 2.49 -40.15 21.10
CA ARG A 490 2.27 -40.99 19.92
C ARG A 490 0.95 -41.75 20.06
N ILE A 491 0.18 -41.81 18.98
CA ILE A 491 -1.08 -42.58 18.91
C ILE A 491 -0.90 -43.64 17.83
N TYR A 492 -1.36 -44.86 18.09
CA TYR A 492 -1.33 -45.93 17.11
C TYR A 492 -2.30 -45.65 15.95
N ASN A 493 -1.79 -45.64 14.72
CA ASN A 493 -2.60 -45.48 13.52
C ASN A 493 -2.84 -46.86 12.86
N PRO A 494 -4.08 -47.40 12.93
CA PRO A 494 -4.37 -48.74 12.39
C PRO A 494 -4.28 -48.82 10.86
N ARG A 495 -4.32 -47.69 10.14
CA ARG A 495 -4.18 -47.68 8.67
C ARG A 495 -2.73 -47.73 8.20
N GLU A 496 -1.81 -47.16 8.99
CA GLU A 496 -0.38 -47.12 8.69
C GLU A 496 0.42 -48.17 9.48
N GLY A 497 -0.19 -48.82 10.46
CA GLY A 497 0.44 -49.87 11.28
C GLY A 497 1.57 -49.36 12.18
N ALA A 498 1.59 -48.06 12.47
CA ALA A 498 2.68 -47.39 13.19
C ALA A 498 2.16 -46.48 14.32
N TRP A 499 3.00 -46.30 15.34
CA TRP A 499 2.85 -45.28 16.37
C TRP A 499 3.40 -43.96 15.86
N MET A 500 2.53 -42.96 15.72
CA MET A 500 2.86 -41.67 15.12
C MET A 500 2.10 -40.53 15.78
N GLY A 501 2.56 -39.29 15.57
CA GLY A 501 1.76 -38.10 15.92
C GLY A 501 0.50 -38.00 15.06
N TRP A 502 -0.65 -37.69 15.65
CA TRP A 502 -1.91 -37.54 14.92
C TRP A 502 -1.82 -36.37 13.92
N GLU A 503 -1.89 -36.67 12.63
CA GLU A 503 -1.79 -35.76 11.47
C GLU A 503 -0.54 -34.84 11.48
N ARG A 504 0.52 -35.28 10.75
CA ARG A 504 1.92 -34.77 10.74
C ARG A 504 2.16 -33.24 10.74
N LYS A 505 1.20 -32.42 10.31
CA LYS A 505 1.35 -30.95 10.22
C LYS A 505 0.14 -30.21 10.80
N ARG A 506 -1.04 -30.40 10.21
CA ARG A 506 -2.27 -29.71 10.62
C ARG A 506 -2.71 -30.12 12.03
N GLY A 507 -2.50 -31.38 12.41
CA GLY A 507 -2.86 -31.91 13.73
C GLY A 507 -2.16 -31.20 14.87
N LYS A 508 -0.87 -30.89 14.76
CA LYS A 508 -0.10 -30.16 15.78
C LYS A 508 -0.68 -28.78 16.10
N LEU A 509 -1.03 -28.02 15.06
CA LEU A 509 -1.60 -26.69 15.22
C LEU A 509 -3.04 -26.75 15.75
N LEU A 510 -3.84 -27.73 15.31
CA LEU A 510 -5.18 -27.96 15.85
C LEU A 510 -5.14 -28.30 17.34
N ASP A 511 -4.18 -29.11 17.75
CA ASP A 511 -3.98 -29.52 19.14
C ASP A 511 -3.48 -28.35 20.02
N LEU A 512 -2.58 -27.51 19.51
CA LEU A 512 -2.23 -26.24 20.16
C LEU A 512 -3.46 -25.34 20.31
N ASN A 513 -4.30 -25.22 19.29
CA ASN A 513 -5.54 -24.43 19.37
C ASN A 513 -6.51 -24.97 20.43
N LYS A 514 -6.62 -26.29 20.60
CA LYS A 514 -7.45 -26.90 21.66
C LYS A 514 -6.91 -26.56 23.05
N LEU A 515 -5.58 -26.59 23.23
CA LEU A 515 -4.92 -26.21 24.47
C LEU A 515 -5.19 -24.74 24.79
N LEU A 516 -4.93 -23.83 23.85
CA LEU A 516 -5.12 -22.38 24.03
C LEU A 516 -6.59 -22.02 24.29
N ARG A 517 -7.53 -22.75 23.68
CA ARG A 517 -8.98 -22.59 23.94
C ARG A 517 -9.46 -23.30 25.20
N LYS A 518 -8.56 -23.93 25.97
CA LYS A 518 -8.86 -24.69 27.20
C LYS A 518 -9.88 -25.81 27.00
N VAL A 519 -9.91 -26.43 25.82
CA VAL A 519 -10.84 -27.52 25.50
C VAL A 519 -10.27 -28.87 25.89
N TYR A 520 -9.02 -29.13 25.51
CA TYR A 520 -8.31 -30.38 25.75
C TYR A 520 -6.81 -30.15 25.69
N ASP A 521 -6.05 -30.88 26.50
CA ASP A 521 -4.60 -30.81 26.55
C ASP A 521 -3.96 -32.08 25.95
N PRO A 522 -3.47 -32.02 24.70
CA PRO A 522 -2.85 -33.15 24.02
C PRO A 522 -1.33 -33.25 24.25
N PHE A 523 -0.74 -32.39 25.08
CA PHE A 523 0.72 -32.28 25.24
C PHE A 523 1.18 -32.75 26.63
N PRO A 524 1.71 -33.98 26.77
CA PRO A 524 2.24 -34.45 28.06
C PRO A 524 3.44 -33.67 28.56
N VAL A 525 4.36 -33.33 27.66
CA VAL A 525 5.60 -32.66 28.02
C VAL A 525 5.55 -31.23 27.51
N LYS A 526 5.72 -30.30 28.44
CA LYS A 526 5.72 -28.86 28.16
C LYS A 526 6.89 -28.20 28.88
N ALA A 527 7.45 -27.17 28.26
CA ALA A 527 8.48 -26.33 28.86
C ALA A 527 8.14 -24.85 28.58
N GLY A 528 8.57 -23.96 29.47
CA GLY A 528 8.26 -22.53 29.43
C GLY A 528 7.32 -22.10 30.56
N ASP A 529 7.10 -20.79 30.70
CA ASP A 529 6.22 -20.22 31.72
C ASP A 529 4.74 -20.37 31.32
N LEU A 530 4.07 -21.37 31.87
CA LEU A 530 2.67 -21.69 31.57
C LEU A 530 1.66 -20.99 32.51
N SER A 531 2.11 -20.02 33.30
CA SER A 531 1.30 -19.37 34.35
C SER A 531 0.24 -18.39 33.86
#